data_AF-A0A7Y3HPY8-F1
#
_entry.id   AF-A0A7Y3HPY8-F1
#
_cell.length_a   1.000
_cell.length_b   1.000
_cell.length_c   1.000
_cell.angle_alpha   90.00
_cell.angle_beta   90.00
_cell.angle_gamma   90.00
#
_symmetry.space_group_name_H-M   'P 1'
#
loop_
_entity.id
_entity.type
_entity.pdbx_description
1 polymer ?
#
loop_
_entity_poly.entity_id
_entity_poly.type
_entity_poly.pdbx_seq_one_letter_code
_entity_poly.pdbx_strand_id
1 'polypeptide(L)'
;MSRIILFVLLVIAPFIGFAQDPTPDGTHETWEYVLEYSGDVLQIGLPLTAGIFTLAKKDYEGTKKYAYSLATNMAVTYTLKHYVHKKRPEGRGSYDSFPSGHTSSAFSGASFIQRRYGWKYGKYAY
;
A
#
# COMPACT_ATOMS: atom_id res chain seq x y z
N MET A 1 -3.21 18.38 17.00
CA MET A 1 -2.26 17.28 16.72
C MET A 1 -2.95 15.93 16.52
N SER A 2 -3.84 15.49 17.43
CA SER A 2 -4.64 14.25 17.27
C SER A 2 -5.53 14.24 16.01
N ARG A 3 -6.16 15.37 15.66
CA ARG A 3 -7.10 15.45 14.52
C ARG A 3 -6.48 15.24 13.14
N ILE A 4 -5.20 15.59 12.93
CA ILE A 4 -4.53 15.43 11.62
C ILE A 4 -4.17 13.97 11.38
N ILE A 5 -3.71 13.26 12.41
CA ILE A 5 -3.38 11.83 12.33
C ILE A 5 -4.66 11.01 12.10
N LEU A 6 -5.73 11.33 12.83
CA LEU A 6 -7.06 10.74 12.61
C LEU A 6 -7.60 11.04 11.21
N PHE A 7 -7.45 12.27 10.71
CA PHE A 7 -7.88 12.64 9.35
C PHE A 7 -7.09 11.90 8.27
N VAL A 8 -5.76 11.75 8.43
CA VAL A 8 -4.92 11.00 7.48
C VAL A 8 -5.25 9.50 7.51
N LEU A 9 -5.45 8.91 8.69
CA LEU A 9 -5.88 7.51 8.81
C LEU A 9 -7.27 7.28 8.20
N LEU A 10 -8.22 8.19 8.44
CA LEU A 10 -9.59 8.12 7.91
C LEU A 10 -9.68 8.36 6.41
N VAL A 11 -8.82 9.23 5.85
CA VAL A 11 -8.83 9.54 4.41
C VAL A 11 -8.06 8.51 3.61
N ILE A 12 -6.99 7.90 4.14
CA ILE A 12 -6.14 6.97 3.39
C ILE A 12 -6.65 5.52 3.48
N ALA A 13 -7.15 5.07 4.63
CA ALA A 13 -7.66 3.71 4.83
C ALA A 13 -8.69 3.24 3.78
N PRO A 14 -9.69 4.05 3.35
CA PRO A 14 -10.66 3.58 2.37
C PRO A 14 -10.02 3.33 0.99
N PHE A 15 -8.95 4.05 0.62
CA PHE A 15 -8.34 3.88 -0.71
C PHE A 15 -7.56 2.59 -0.87
N ILE A 16 -7.05 1.98 0.22
CA ILE A 16 -6.22 0.77 0.15
C ILE A 16 -7.03 -0.45 -0.35
N GLY A 17 -8.35 -0.48 -0.10
CA GLY A 17 -9.22 -1.62 -0.47
C GLY A 17 -9.83 -1.56 -1.87
N PHE A 18 -9.79 -0.44 -2.59
CA PHE A 18 -10.57 -0.27 -3.83
C PHE A 18 -9.93 -0.86 -5.10
N ALA A 19 -8.80 -1.57 -5.01
CA ALA A 19 -7.99 -1.89 -6.18
C ALA A 19 -8.03 -3.34 -6.66
N GLN A 20 -8.58 -4.29 -5.89
CA GLN A 20 -8.41 -5.72 -6.17
C GLN A 20 -9.74 -6.41 -6.02
N ASP A 21 -10.13 -7.12 -7.08
CA ASP A 21 -11.44 -7.75 -7.22
C ASP A 21 -11.66 -8.72 -6.06
N PRO A 22 -12.56 -8.41 -5.10
CA PRO A 22 -12.77 -9.26 -3.94
C PRO A 22 -13.69 -10.44 -4.27
N THR A 23 -14.05 -10.65 -5.55
CA THR A 23 -15.08 -11.61 -5.95
C THR A 23 -14.46 -12.99 -6.15
N PRO A 24 -14.82 -13.98 -5.30
CA PRO A 24 -14.48 -15.38 -5.56
C PRO A 24 -15.32 -15.84 -6.74
N ASP A 25 -14.70 -16.06 -7.90
CA ASP A 25 -15.39 -16.47 -9.13
C ASP A 25 -15.38 -18.00 -9.34
N GLY A 26 -14.82 -18.75 -8.38
CA GLY A 26 -14.74 -20.20 -8.41
C GLY A 26 -13.66 -20.78 -9.35
N THR A 27 -12.82 -19.94 -9.98
CA THR A 27 -11.75 -20.39 -10.91
C THR A 27 -10.35 -20.40 -10.30
N HIS A 28 -10.19 -19.85 -9.10
CA HIS A 28 -8.91 -19.77 -8.42
C HIS A 28 -8.42 -21.10 -7.85
N GLU A 29 -7.16 -21.41 -8.13
CA GLU A 29 -6.41 -22.42 -7.38
C GLU A 29 -6.21 -21.97 -5.92
N THR A 30 -6.17 -22.92 -4.98
CA THR A 30 -6.04 -22.62 -3.53
C THR A 30 -4.85 -21.70 -3.20
N TRP A 31 -3.75 -21.80 -3.96
CA TRP A 31 -2.55 -20.97 -3.78
C TRP A 31 -2.75 -19.49 -4.13
N GLU A 32 -3.64 -19.18 -5.07
CA GLU A 32 -3.93 -17.81 -5.47
C GLU A 32 -4.62 -17.05 -4.34
N TYR A 33 -5.57 -17.68 -3.66
CA TYR A 33 -6.21 -17.11 -2.47
C TYR A 33 -5.22 -16.82 -1.34
N VAL A 34 -4.26 -17.71 -1.11
CA VAL A 34 -3.23 -17.50 -0.08
C VAL A 34 -2.36 -16.29 -0.44
N LEU A 35 -1.95 -16.19 -1.70
CA LEU A 35 -1.15 -15.06 -2.19
C LEU A 35 -1.92 -13.74 -2.11
N GLU A 36 -3.15 -13.72 -2.60
CA GLU A 36 -4.02 -12.54 -2.59
C GLU A 36 -4.30 -12.07 -1.16
N TYR A 37 -4.69 -12.99 -0.28
CA TYR A 37 -4.94 -12.69 1.13
C TYR A 37 -3.68 -12.16 1.84
N SER A 38 -2.52 -12.78 1.57
CA SER A 38 -1.25 -12.28 2.13
C SER A 38 -0.94 -10.86 1.64
N GLY A 39 -1.20 -10.59 0.35
CA GLY A 39 -1.06 -9.26 -0.24
C GLY A 39 -1.97 -8.24 0.43
N ASP A 40 -3.24 -8.59 0.65
CA ASP A 40 -4.25 -7.73 1.28
C ASP A 40 -3.85 -7.32 2.70
N VAL A 41 -3.31 -8.25 3.46
CA VAL A 41 -2.82 -7.97 4.82
C VAL A 41 -1.56 -7.09 4.77
N LEU A 42 -0.59 -7.44 3.93
CA LEU A 42 0.71 -6.76 3.90
C LEU A 42 0.64 -5.34 3.33
N GLN A 43 -0.25 -5.09 2.36
CA GLN A 43 -0.41 -3.77 1.76
C GLN A 43 -0.93 -2.71 2.73
N ILE A 44 -1.57 -3.13 3.83
CA ILE A 44 -1.98 -2.26 4.94
C ILE A 44 -0.95 -2.32 6.05
N GLY A 45 -0.56 -3.53 6.46
CA GLY A 45 0.30 -3.77 7.61
C GLY A 45 1.67 -3.09 7.51
N LEU A 46 2.38 -3.26 6.38
CA LEU A 46 3.72 -2.69 6.20
C LEU A 46 3.73 -1.15 6.19
N PRO A 47 2.86 -0.45 5.42
CA PRO A 47 2.82 0.99 5.50
C PRO A 47 2.28 1.52 6.84
N LEU A 48 1.36 0.81 7.50
CA LEU A 48 0.89 1.19 8.83
C LEU A 48 2.04 1.13 9.85
N THR A 49 2.81 0.03 9.86
CA THR A 49 3.95 -0.12 10.77
C THR A 49 5.02 0.95 10.54
N ALA A 50 5.26 1.36 9.29
CA ALA A 50 6.14 2.49 8.99
C ALA A 50 5.64 3.79 9.64
N GLY A 51 4.34 4.10 9.55
CA GLY A 51 3.74 5.27 10.20
C GLY A 51 3.78 5.20 11.73
N ILE A 52 3.54 4.02 12.31
CA ILE A 52 3.70 3.79 13.76
C ILE A 52 5.16 4.01 14.16
N PHE A 53 6.12 3.54 13.36
CA PHE A 53 7.54 3.70 13.64
C PHE A 53 7.97 5.17 13.65
N THR A 54 7.50 6.00 12.71
CA THR A 54 7.79 7.45 12.72
C THR A 54 7.26 8.12 13.97
N LEU A 55 6.05 7.74 14.40
CA LEU A 55 5.42 8.25 15.62
C LEU A 55 6.15 7.78 16.89
N ALA A 56 6.54 6.51 16.95
CA ALA A 56 7.30 5.93 18.08
C ALA A 56 8.67 6.61 18.25
N LYS A 57 9.30 7.01 17.14
CA LYS A 57 10.53 7.83 17.13
C LYS A 57 10.30 9.31 17.47
N LYS A 58 9.04 9.72 17.72
CA LYS A 58 8.62 11.12 17.92
C LYS A 58 9.03 12.03 16.76
N ASP A 59 9.13 11.45 15.57
CA ASP A 59 9.56 12.14 14.36
C ASP A 59 8.34 12.65 13.59
N TYR A 60 7.80 13.77 14.06
CA TYR A 60 6.56 14.34 13.52
C TYR A 60 6.75 14.91 12.11
N GLU A 61 7.91 15.48 11.82
CA GLU A 61 8.25 15.91 10.45
C GLU A 61 8.38 14.70 9.51
N GLY A 62 8.92 13.59 10.01
CA GLY A 62 8.92 12.31 9.31
C GLY A 62 7.52 11.79 9.03
N THR A 63 6.63 11.86 10.03
CA THR A 63 5.25 11.43 9.90
C THR A 63 4.52 12.24 8.80
N LYS A 64 4.72 13.56 8.74
CA LYS A 64 4.17 14.40 7.67
C LYS A 64 4.71 14.00 6.30
N LYS A 65 6.03 13.89 6.16
CA LYS A 65 6.69 13.49 4.90
C LYS A 65 6.23 12.11 4.45
N TYR A 66 6.04 11.20 5.40
CA TYR A 66 5.54 9.86 5.13
C TYR A 66 4.10 9.92 4.59
N ALA A 67 3.22 10.67 5.24
CA ALA A 67 1.85 10.84 4.78
C ALA A 67 1.78 11.40 3.35
N TYR A 68 2.58 12.42 3.04
CA TYR A 68 2.67 12.95 1.67
C TYR A 68 3.20 11.92 0.68
N SER A 69 4.24 11.17 1.05
CA SER A 69 4.81 10.12 0.21
C SER A 69 3.80 9.01 -0.09
N LEU A 70 3.09 8.53 0.94
CA LEU A 70 2.07 7.50 0.83
C LEU A 70 0.90 7.97 -0.04
N ALA A 71 0.39 9.18 0.20
CA ALA A 71 -0.68 9.78 -0.58
C ALA A 71 -0.29 9.96 -2.06
N THR A 72 0.93 10.43 -2.33
CA THR A 72 1.45 10.58 -3.70
C THR A 72 1.56 9.23 -4.40
N ASN A 73 2.10 8.23 -3.71
CA ASN A 73 2.23 6.87 -4.24
C ASN A 73 0.87 6.27 -4.61
N MET A 74 -0.14 6.41 -3.74
CA MET A 74 -1.50 5.99 -4.06
C MET A 74 -2.06 6.74 -5.26
N ALA A 75 -2.01 8.08 -5.25
CA ALA A 75 -2.53 8.89 -6.34
C ALA A 75 -1.93 8.48 -7.69
N VAL A 76 -0.61 8.28 -7.76
CA VAL A 76 0.07 7.82 -8.97
C VAL A 76 -0.36 6.40 -9.35
N THR A 77 -0.38 5.47 -8.40
CA THR A 77 -0.75 4.07 -8.65
C THR A 77 -2.16 3.93 -9.21
N TYR A 78 -3.16 4.56 -8.58
CA TYR A 78 -4.55 4.47 -9.04
C TYR A 78 -4.77 5.24 -10.34
N THR A 79 -4.08 6.37 -10.54
CA THR A 79 -4.09 7.08 -11.81
C THR A 79 -3.57 6.16 -12.92
N LEU A 80 -2.36 5.62 -12.77
CA LEU A 80 -1.77 4.73 -13.79
C LEU A 80 -2.63 3.49 -14.03
N LYS A 81 -3.23 2.93 -12.99
CA LYS A 81 -4.15 1.78 -13.10
C LYS A 81 -5.32 2.06 -14.03
N HIS A 82 -5.89 3.26 -13.96
CA HIS A 82 -6.97 3.68 -14.84
C HIS A 82 -6.50 4.01 -16.26
N TYR A 83 -5.36 4.71 -16.40
CA TYR A 83 -4.90 5.21 -17.71
C TYR A 83 -4.17 4.17 -18.55
N VAL A 84 -3.39 3.27 -17.94
CA VAL A 84 -2.63 2.24 -18.68
C VAL A 84 -3.54 1.11 -19.14
N HIS A 85 -4.66 0.88 -18.44
CA HIS A 85 -5.73 -0.04 -18.85
C HIS A 85 -5.20 -1.44 -19.26
N LYS A 86 -4.35 -2.03 -18.42
CA LYS A 86 -3.68 -3.30 -18.72
C LYS A 86 -4.53 -4.49 -18.27
N LYS A 87 -4.86 -5.39 -19.21
CA LYS A 87 -5.62 -6.63 -18.95
C LYS A 87 -4.90 -7.58 -17.98
N ARG A 88 -5.65 -8.11 -17.00
CA ARG A 88 -5.18 -9.11 -16.02
C ARG A 88 -4.85 -10.45 -16.68
N PRO A 89 -3.78 -11.12 -16.22
CA PRO A 89 -3.40 -12.43 -16.75
C PRO A 89 -4.43 -13.52 -16.39
N GLU A 90 -5.18 -13.39 -15.28
CA GLU A 90 -6.19 -14.37 -14.85
C GLU A 90 -7.48 -14.43 -15.72
N GLY A 91 -7.51 -13.80 -16.89
CA GLY A 91 -8.57 -14.02 -17.88
C GLY A 91 -9.93 -13.37 -17.60
N ARG A 92 -10.15 -12.79 -16.40
CA ARG A 92 -11.43 -12.19 -15.93
C ARG A 92 -11.91 -10.93 -16.63
N GLY A 93 -11.17 -10.43 -17.62
CA GLY A 93 -11.58 -9.24 -18.36
C GLY A 93 -11.46 -7.92 -17.60
N SER A 94 -10.73 -7.89 -16.47
CA SER A 94 -10.33 -6.68 -15.76
C SER A 94 -9.07 -6.05 -16.38
N TYR A 95 -9.00 -4.71 -16.38
CA TYR A 95 -7.97 -3.91 -17.07
C TYR A 95 -7.11 -3.07 -16.12
N ASP A 96 -6.94 -3.55 -14.90
CA ASP A 96 -6.35 -2.83 -13.80
C ASP A 96 -5.03 -3.48 -13.32
N SER A 97 -4.29 -4.16 -14.19
CA SER A 97 -3.12 -4.97 -13.77
C SER A 97 -1.89 -4.15 -13.44
N PHE A 98 -1.79 -2.94 -14.00
CA PHE A 98 -0.58 -2.14 -13.93
C PHE A 98 -0.86 -0.76 -13.38
N PRO A 99 -0.11 -0.29 -12.36
CA PRO A 99 0.79 -1.05 -11.50
C PRO A 99 0.04 -1.83 -10.40
N SER A 100 0.76 -2.70 -9.68
CA SER A 100 0.23 -3.43 -8.52
C SER A 100 -0.03 -2.49 -7.34
N GLY A 101 -1.27 -2.50 -6.84
CA GLY A 101 -1.67 -1.77 -5.63
C GLY A 101 -0.98 -2.31 -4.39
N HIS A 102 -1.07 -3.63 -4.14
CA HIS A 102 -0.41 -4.31 -3.02
C HIS A 102 1.05 -3.93 -2.91
N THR A 103 1.79 -4.12 -4.00
CA THR A 103 3.25 -3.90 -4.03
C THR A 103 3.56 -2.43 -3.81
N SER A 104 2.89 -1.53 -4.53
CA SER A 104 3.10 -0.10 -4.38
C SER A 104 2.86 0.37 -2.94
N SER A 105 1.78 -0.06 -2.30
CA SER A 105 1.46 0.32 -0.92
C SER A 105 2.47 -0.27 0.07
N ALA A 106 2.71 -1.58 0.01
CA ALA A 106 3.64 -2.31 0.87
C ALA A 106 5.05 -1.68 0.86
N PHE A 107 5.60 -1.46 -0.33
CA PHE A 107 6.95 -0.96 -0.51
C PHE A 107 7.08 0.54 -0.24
N SER A 108 5.99 1.30 -0.24
CA SER A 108 6.03 2.73 0.13
C SER A 108 6.45 2.93 1.59
N GLY A 109 5.97 2.07 2.50
CA GLY A 109 6.39 2.03 3.90
C GLY A 109 7.86 1.65 4.05
N ALA A 110 8.26 0.54 3.43
CA ALA A 110 9.63 0.02 3.47
C ALA A 110 10.65 1.04 2.95
N SER A 111 10.38 1.60 1.77
CA SER A 111 11.23 2.60 1.11
C SER A 111 11.36 3.86 1.96
N PHE A 112 10.28 4.31 2.59
CA PHE A 112 10.33 5.48 3.46
C PHE A 112 11.23 5.24 4.69
N ILE A 113 11.07 4.10 5.35
CA ILE A 113 11.89 3.73 6.52
C ILE A 113 13.37 3.66 6.15
N GLN A 114 13.70 2.97 5.05
CA GLN A 114 15.07 2.90 4.56
C GLN A 114 15.63 4.28 4.24
N ARG A 115 14.88 5.13 3.51
CA ARG A 115 15.34 6.45 3.06
C ARG A 115 15.53 7.43 4.21
N ARG A 116 14.65 7.38 5.23
CA ARG A 116 14.65 8.33 6.34
C ARG A 116 15.52 7.90 7.52
N TYR A 117 15.53 6.61 7.85
CA TYR A 117 16.23 6.07 9.04
C TYR A 117 17.43 5.19 8.69
N GLY A 118 17.71 5.00 7.39
CA GLY A 118 18.85 4.25 6.89
C GLY A 118 18.67 2.73 6.96
N TRP A 119 19.67 2.03 6.45
CA TRP A 119 19.68 0.56 6.34
C TRP A 119 19.63 -0.17 7.67
N LYS A 120 20.00 0.49 8.78
CA LYS A 120 19.86 -0.10 10.13
C LYS A 120 18.44 -0.56 10.40
N TYR A 121 17.44 0.19 9.92
CA TYR A 121 16.03 -0.13 10.04
C TYR A 121 15.44 -0.67 8.74
N GLY A 122 15.85 -0.12 7.59
CA GLY A 122 15.30 -0.50 6.28
C GLY A 122 15.43 -1.98 5.94
N LYS A 123 16.50 -2.66 6.38
CA LYS A 123 16.71 -4.09 6.10
C LYS A 123 15.66 -5.02 6.68
N TYR A 124 14.89 -4.57 7.68
CA TYR A 124 13.79 -5.35 8.29
C TYR A 124 12.42 -4.98 7.73
N ALA A 125 12.37 -4.02 6.80
CA ALA A 125 11.12 -3.50 6.24
C ALA A 125 10.79 -4.12 4.87
N TYR A 126 11.73 -4.87 4.28
CA TYR A 126 11.58 -5.69 3.07
C TYR A 126 11.44 -7.15 3.45
#